data_AF-A0A7I7LDG0-F1
#
_entry.id   AF-A0A7I7LDG0-F1
#
_cell.length_a   1.000
_cell.length_b   1.000
_cell.length_c   1.000
_cell.angle_alpha   90.00
_cell.angle_beta   90.00
_cell.angle_gamma   90.00
#
_symmetry.space_group_name_H-M   'P 1'
#
loop_
_entity.id
_entity.type
_entity.pdbx_description
1 polymer ?
#
loop_
_entity_poly.entity_id
_entity_poly.type
_entity_poly.pdbx_seq_one_letter_code
_entity_poly.pdbx_strand_id
1 'polypeptide(L)'
;MGGALGGHGGAGGAGGVGATGGSGGLGATGAEGVTGGNLHGGDGGSGGKGGIGGAGGDGGAGGKAQAAGFADGTEGVGGAGGEGGAGGVADDGGKGADAAAFSGAAGGNGGHGGDNGAGGAGGTGGAGPTVGAHGADGFSPITGGNGGDGGSGGSGSQGVKGGAGGVGGDGGLYGNGGTGGTGGTGGIGFNGSTTIGGGNGGNGHTGLTGGDGGAGGKGGALAGHGGDGGTGGTGTSGIFSSANGGDGGNGGDGGTGGTGGVGGLGPVC
;
A
#
# COMPACT_ATOMS: atom_id res chain seq x y z
N MET A 1 -28.40 37.39 70.86
CA MET A 1 -27.76 36.13 70.41
C MET A 1 -27.91 36.07 68.90
N GLY A 2 -26.82 36.31 68.16
CA GLY A 2 -26.83 36.20 66.70
C GLY A 2 -26.75 34.73 66.32
N GLY A 3 -27.78 34.22 65.63
CA GLY A 3 -27.68 32.92 64.99
C GLY A 3 -26.70 33.03 63.84
N ALA A 4 -25.64 32.23 63.82
CA ALA A 4 -24.92 31.98 62.59
C ALA A 4 -25.96 31.43 61.58
N LEU A 5 -26.16 32.10 60.45
CA LEU A 5 -26.91 31.57 59.32
C LEU A 5 -26.16 30.33 58.82
N GLY A 6 -26.40 29.18 59.45
CA GLY A 6 -25.87 27.89 59.03
C GLY A 6 -26.69 27.41 57.83
N GLY A 7 -26.02 27.20 56.70
CA GLY A 7 -26.62 26.64 55.48
C GLY A 7 -26.14 25.22 55.20
N HIS A 8 -26.84 24.57 54.28
CA HIS A 8 -26.36 23.34 53.65
C HIS A 8 -25.06 23.61 52.89
N GLY A 9 -24.24 22.57 52.72
CA GLY A 9 -23.13 22.62 51.78
C GLY A 9 -23.63 22.71 50.33
N GLY A 10 -22.99 23.52 49.50
CA GLY A 10 -23.31 23.58 48.06
C GLY A 10 -22.90 22.30 47.34
N ALA A 11 -23.64 21.88 46.31
CA ALA A 11 -23.26 20.74 45.49
C ALA A 11 -21.92 20.98 44.77
N GLY A 12 -21.16 19.92 44.58
CA GLY A 12 -19.95 19.93 43.77
C GLY A 12 -20.27 20.09 42.29
N GLY A 13 -19.36 20.75 41.55
CA GLY A 13 -19.51 20.94 40.10
C GLY A 13 -19.32 19.63 39.32
N ALA A 14 -19.94 19.52 38.15
CA ALA A 14 -19.67 18.38 37.26
C ALA A 14 -18.22 18.40 36.76
N GLY A 15 -17.67 17.21 36.51
CA GLY A 15 -16.37 17.05 35.90
C GLY A 15 -16.34 17.50 34.44
N GLY A 16 -15.18 17.98 33.98
CA GLY A 16 -15.00 18.47 32.62
C GLY A 16 -15.06 17.36 31.57
N VAL A 17 -15.43 17.68 30.33
CA VAL A 17 -15.39 16.70 29.22
C VAL A 17 -13.96 16.52 28.73
N GLY A 18 -13.58 15.27 28.46
CA GLY A 18 -12.28 14.93 27.90
C GLY A 18 -12.12 15.40 26.46
N ALA A 19 -10.90 15.78 26.07
CA ALA A 19 -10.62 16.25 24.71
C ALA A 19 -10.73 15.13 23.68
N THR A 20 -11.12 15.43 22.44
CA THR A 20 -11.09 14.44 21.35
C THR A 20 -9.65 14.09 20.96
N GLY A 21 -9.41 12.83 20.60
CA GLY A 21 -8.15 12.36 20.06
C GLY A 21 -7.89 12.94 18.67
N GLY A 22 -6.62 13.22 18.35
CA GLY A 22 -6.24 13.76 17.04
C GLY A 22 -6.36 12.73 15.91
N SER A 23 -6.65 13.15 14.68
CA SER A 23 -6.67 12.24 13.53
C SER A 23 -5.27 11.69 13.20
N GLY A 24 -5.22 10.46 12.72
CA GLY A 24 -4.02 9.85 12.17
C GLY A 24 -3.61 10.51 10.86
N GLY A 25 -2.30 10.63 10.64
CA GLY A 25 -1.75 11.23 9.42
C GLY A 25 -2.00 10.39 8.18
N LEU A 26 -1.94 11.02 7.00
CA LEU A 26 -2.00 10.29 5.73
C LEU A 26 -0.71 9.48 5.51
N GLY A 27 -0.84 8.41 4.72
CA GLY A 27 0.28 7.77 4.07
C GLY A 27 1.03 8.73 3.14
N ALA A 28 2.14 8.25 2.59
CA ALA A 28 2.83 8.96 1.51
C ALA A 28 2.78 8.08 0.28
N THR A 29 2.50 8.63 -0.89
CA THR A 29 2.59 7.83 -2.12
C THR A 29 4.00 7.29 -2.31
N GLY A 30 4.10 6.02 -2.66
CA GLY A 30 5.37 5.37 -2.97
C GLY A 30 6.04 6.04 -4.16
N ALA A 31 7.36 6.24 -4.08
CA ALA A 31 8.11 6.87 -5.16
C ALA A 31 8.11 5.98 -6.42
N GLU A 32 7.96 6.57 -7.60
CA GLU A 32 8.17 5.81 -8.84
C GLU A 32 9.62 5.35 -8.97
N GLY A 33 9.82 4.17 -9.55
CA GLY A 33 11.12 3.70 -9.96
C GLY A 33 11.70 4.57 -11.08
N VAL A 34 13.03 4.63 -11.16
CA VAL A 34 13.75 5.46 -12.14
C VAL A 34 14.73 4.60 -12.93
N THR A 35 14.57 4.59 -14.25
CA THR A 35 15.50 3.91 -15.17
C THR A 35 16.92 4.49 -15.03
N GLY A 36 17.91 3.63 -14.79
CA GLY A 36 19.30 4.04 -14.55
C GLY A 36 19.61 4.44 -13.09
N GLY A 37 18.60 4.45 -12.22
CA GLY A 37 18.72 4.57 -10.78
C GLY A 37 18.21 3.32 -10.07
N ASN A 38 17.38 3.48 -9.04
CA ASN A 38 16.61 2.37 -8.49
C ASN A 38 15.40 2.11 -9.41
N LEU A 39 15.37 0.96 -10.07
CA LEU A 39 14.24 0.61 -10.94
C LEU A 39 12.99 0.27 -10.12
N HIS A 40 13.10 -0.13 -8.86
CA HIS A 40 11.95 -0.51 -8.06
C HIS A 40 11.13 0.71 -7.63
N GLY A 41 9.80 0.60 -7.76
CA GLY A 41 8.89 1.53 -7.11
C GLY A 41 9.02 1.41 -5.60
N GLY A 42 8.98 2.54 -4.91
CA GLY A 42 8.94 2.59 -3.45
C GLY A 42 7.57 2.21 -2.93
N ASP A 43 7.53 1.66 -1.72
CA ASP A 43 6.27 1.31 -1.07
C ASP A 43 5.47 2.57 -0.70
N GLY A 44 4.15 2.44 -0.76
CA GLY A 44 3.20 3.41 -0.23
C GLY A 44 3.25 3.43 1.29
N GLY A 45 3.21 4.63 1.84
CA GLY A 45 3.15 4.87 3.27
C GLY A 45 1.82 4.41 3.85
N SER A 46 1.90 3.75 4.99
CA SER A 46 0.71 3.42 5.78
C SER A 46 0.10 4.67 6.40
N GLY A 47 -1.23 4.67 6.56
CA GLY A 47 -1.93 5.70 7.30
C GLY A 47 -1.52 5.67 8.78
N GLY A 48 -1.28 6.85 9.36
CA GLY A 48 -0.96 7.00 10.78
C GLY A 48 -2.12 6.57 11.69
N LYS A 49 -1.83 6.12 12.91
CA LYS A 49 -2.90 5.79 13.87
C LYS A 49 -3.58 7.05 14.39
N GLY A 50 -4.89 6.96 14.63
CA GLY A 50 -5.65 7.99 15.32
C GLY A 50 -5.19 8.11 16.78
N GLY A 51 -5.14 9.32 17.30
CA GLY A 51 -4.82 9.62 18.69
C GLY A 51 -5.94 9.20 19.64
N ILE A 52 -5.58 8.85 20.88
CA ILE A 52 -6.54 8.46 21.91
C ILE A 52 -7.31 9.69 22.42
N GLY A 53 -8.60 9.54 22.69
CA GLY A 53 -9.42 10.56 23.33
C GLY A 53 -8.99 10.83 24.78
N GLY A 54 -8.94 12.09 25.19
CA GLY A 54 -8.63 12.50 26.55
C GLY A 54 -9.67 12.02 27.55
N ALA A 55 -9.25 11.72 28.78
CA ALA A 55 -10.17 11.33 29.85
C ALA A 55 -11.07 12.51 30.28
N GLY A 56 -12.30 12.20 30.67
CA GLY A 56 -13.20 13.13 31.32
C GLY A 56 -12.70 13.46 32.73
N GLY A 57 -12.86 14.72 33.15
CA GLY A 57 -12.50 15.16 34.49
C GLY A 57 -13.45 14.60 35.54
N ASP A 58 -12.95 14.42 36.76
CA ASP A 58 -13.75 13.96 37.89
C ASP A 58 -14.74 15.03 38.36
N GLY A 59 -15.85 14.60 38.94
CA GLY A 59 -16.81 15.47 39.59
C GLY A 59 -16.21 16.18 40.82
N GLY A 60 -16.50 17.47 40.97
CA GLY A 60 -16.03 18.27 42.10
C GLY A 60 -16.67 17.81 43.41
N ALA A 61 -15.92 17.92 44.51
CA ALA A 61 -16.44 17.59 45.84
C ALA A 61 -17.56 18.56 46.28
N GLY A 62 -18.57 18.04 46.98
CA GLY A 62 -19.60 18.86 47.61
C GLY A 62 -19.09 19.66 48.81
N GLY A 63 -19.59 20.88 48.97
CA GLY A 63 -19.25 21.77 50.07
C GLY A 63 -19.69 21.23 51.43
N LYS A 64 -19.00 21.63 52.50
CA LYS A 64 -19.33 21.19 53.87
C LYS A 64 -20.39 22.08 54.51
N ALA A 65 -21.32 21.46 55.26
CA ALA A 65 -22.31 22.20 56.01
C ALA A 65 -21.64 23.01 57.14
N GLN A 66 -22.11 24.24 57.38
CA GLN A 66 -21.46 25.13 58.35
C GLN A 66 -21.99 24.99 59.78
N ALA A 67 -23.05 24.19 59.99
CA ALA A 67 -23.68 24.00 61.29
C ALA A 67 -24.23 22.58 61.49
N ALA A 68 -24.29 22.14 62.75
CA ALA A 68 -24.85 20.84 63.13
C ALA A 68 -26.36 20.77 62.81
N GLY A 69 -26.79 19.66 62.21
CA GLY A 69 -28.17 19.46 61.74
C GLY A 69 -28.39 19.75 60.26
N PHE A 70 -27.38 20.25 59.55
CA PHE A 70 -27.41 20.47 58.10
C PHE A 70 -26.55 19.43 57.36
N ALA A 71 -27.00 19.00 56.18
CA ALA A 71 -26.27 18.07 55.33
C ALA A 71 -25.16 18.75 54.50
N ASP A 72 -24.04 18.05 54.34
CA ASP A 72 -23.02 18.36 53.34
C ASP A 72 -23.62 18.34 51.92
N GLY A 73 -23.02 19.12 51.03
CA GLY A 73 -23.33 19.06 49.61
C GLY A 73 -22.88 17.74 49.01
N THR A 74 -23.59 17.29 47.97
CA THR A 74 -23.23 16.08 47.22
C THR A 74 -22.06 16.36 46.29
N GLU A 75 -21.23 15.34 46.05
CA GLU A 75 -20.24 15.37 44.97
C GLU A 75 -20.93 15.56 43.61
N GLY A 76 -20.27 16.28 42.70
CA GLY A 76 -20.73 16.45 41.33
C GLY A 76 -20.48 15.19 40.51
N VAL A 77 -21.20 15.01 39.40
CA VAL A 77 -21.01 13.85 38.51
C VAL A 77 -19.68 13.92 37.75
N GLY A 78 -19.14 12.77 37.36
CA GLY A 78 -17.95 12.71 36.50
C GLY A 78 -18.22 13.19 35.08
N GLY A 79 -17.24 13.84 34.47
CA GLY A 79 -17.31 14.31 33.09
C GLY A 79 -17.12 13.19 32.07
N ALA A 80 -17.72 13.32 30.89
CA ALA A 80 -17.56 12.32 29.83
C ALA A 80 -16.11 12.29 29.29
N GLY A 81 -15.62 11.11 28.92
CA GLY A 81 -14.38 10.96 28.16
C GLY A 81 -14.52 11.48 26.74
N GLY A 82 -13.42 11.97 26.18
CA GLY A 82 -13.37 12.44 24.79
C GLY A 82 -13.31 11.27 23.81
N GLU A 83 -13.84 11.45 22.61
CA GLU A 83 -13.79 10.44 21.55
C GLU A 83 -12.36 10.19 21.06
N GLY A 84 -12.07 8.97 20.62
CA GLY A 84 -10.83 8.65 19.92
C GLY A 84 -10.76 9.27 18.53
N GLY A 85 -9.57 9.65 18.09
CA GLY A 85 -9.33 10.21 16.77
C GLY A 85 -9.41 9.15 15.68
N ALA A 86 -9.83 9.53 14.47
CA ALA A 86 -9.88 8.62 13.34
C ALA A 86 -8.47 8.18 12.91
N GLY A 87 -8.34 6.95 12.41
CA GLY A 87 -7.14 6.46 11.76
C GLY A 87 -6.88 7.18 10.43
N GLY A 88 -5.62 7.26 10.05
CA GLY A 88 -5.17 7.82 8.78
C GLY A 88 -5.44 6.90 7.60
N VAL A 89 -5.56 7.50 6.41
CA VAL A 89 -5.71 6.75 5.15
C VAL A 89 -4.32 6.42 4.62
N ALA A 90 -4.16 5.24 4.06
CA ALA A 90 -2.92 4.80 3.43
C ALA A 90 -2.85 5.24 1.97
N ASP A 91 -1.65 5.19 1.39
CA ASP A 91 -1.44 5.53 -0.02
C ASP A 91 -0.81 4.38 -0.82
N ASP A 92 -0.93 4.50 -2.13
CA ASP A 92 -0.51 3.50 -3.10
C ASP A 92 1.02 3.37 -3.20
N GLY A 93 1.47 2.17 -3.58
CA GLY A 93 2.85 1.91 -3.94
C GLY A 93 3.22 2.53 -5.29
N GLY A 94 4.48 2.95 -5.41
CA GLY A 94 5.01 3.53 -6.63
C GLY A 94 5.16 2.49 -7.74
N LYS A 95 5.01 2.91 -9.00
CA LYS A 95 5.25 2.02 -10.14
C LYS A 95 6.74 1.68 -10.26
N GLY A 96 7.04 0.46 -10.66
CA GLY A 96 8.39 0.07 -11.08
C GLY A 96 8.77 0.72 -12.40
N ALA A 97 10.04 1.10 -12.54
CA ALA A 97 10.57 1.67 -13.77
C ALA A 97 10.75 0.62 -14.85
N ASP A 98 10.50 1.03 -16.09
CA ASP A 98 10.87 0.26 -17.26
C ASP A 98 12.40 0.11 -17.34
N ALA A 99 12.85 -1.08 -17.73
CA ALA A 99 14.26 -1.29 -18.05
C ALA A 99 14.62 -0.62 -19.38
N ALA A 100 15.87 -0.17 -19.49
CA ALA A 100 16.35 0.52 -20.68
C ALA A 100 16.25 -0.38 -21.93
N ALA A 101 15.85 0.19 -23.07
CA ALA A 101 15.83 -0.53 -24.33
C ALA A 101 17.22 -1.10 -24.68
N PHE A 102 17.23 -2.26 -25.35
CA PHE A 102 18.43 -2.99 -25.77
C PHE A 102 19.33 -3.52 -24.64
N SER A 103 18.93 -3.34 -23.37
CA SER A 103 19.68 -3.84 -22.23
C SER A 103 19.45 -5.33 -21.96
N GLY A 104 18.29 -5.87 -22.33
CA GLY A 104 17.81 -7.18 -21.87
C GLY A 104 17.61 -7.26 -20.34
N ALA A 105 17.62 -6.13 -19.64
CA ALA A 105 17.46 -6.07 -18.19
C ALA A 105 15.99 -6.21 -17.77
N ALA A 106 15.76 -6.75 -16.58
CA ALA A 106 14.42 -6.84 -16.03
C ALA A 106 13.87 -5.46 -15.65
N GLY A 107 12.56 -5.27 -15.83
CA GLY A 107 11.85 -4.10 -15.31
C GLY A 107 11.83 -4.11 -13.78
N GLY A 108 11.68 -2.93 -13.18
CA GLY A 108 11.57 -2.81 -11.74
C GLY A 108 10.23 -3.32 -11.22
N ASN A 109 10.24 -3.95 -10.05
CA ASN A 109 8.99 -4.27 -9.35
C ASN A 109 8.23 -2.99 -8.93
N GLY A 110 6.91 -3.07 -8.88
CA GLY A 110 6.08 -2.06 -8.23
C GLY A 110 6.19 -2.15 -6.71
N GLY A 111 6.04 -1.01 -6.03
CA GLY A 111 6.02 -0.94 -4.57
C GLY A 111 4.71 -1.45 -3.98
N HIS A 112 4.74 -1.90 -2.74
CA HIS A 112 3.55 -2.33 -2.02
C HIS A 112 2.66 -1.14 -1.63
N GLY A 113 1.35 -1.33 -1.61
CA GLY A 113 0.42 -0.35 -1.06
C GLY A 113 0.48 -0.28 0.47
N GLY A 114 0.21 0.88 1.05
CA GLY A 114 0.21 1.06 2.50
C GLY A 114 -1.03 0.50 3.20
N ASP A 115 -0.89 0.19 4.49
CA ASP A 115 -2.01 -0.21 5.34
C ASP A 115 -2.69 0.98 6.01
N ASN A 116 -4.00 0.88 6.22
CA ASN A 116 -4.77 1.93 6.89
C ASN A 116 -4.36 2.12 8.37
N GLY A 117 -4.55 3.35 8.85
CA GLY A 117 -4.47 3.67 10.26
C GLY A 117 -5.63 3.07 11.04
N ALA A 118 -5.36 2.54 12.23
CA ALA A 118 -6.44 2.23 13.18
C ALA A 118 -6.87 3.53 13.87
N GLY A 119 -8.16 3.65 14.19
CA GLY A 119 -8.67 4.71 15.05
C GLY A 119 -8.14 4.58 16.48
N GLY A 120 -8.04 5.71 17.16
CA GLY A 120 -7.62 5.77 18.56
C GLY A 120 -8.74 5.31 19.49
N ALA A 121 -8.38 4.81 20.67
CA ALA A 121 -9.39 4.46 21.67
C ALA A 121 -10.10 5.71 22.22
N GLY A 122 -11.34 5.56 22.65
CA GLY A 122 -12.05 6.59 23.41
C GLY A 122 -11.47 6.79 24.81
N GLY A 123 -11.61 8.01 25.33
CA GLY A 123 -11.17 8.38 26.66
C GLY A 123 -12.08 7.80 27.75
N THR A 124 -11.52 7.49 28.92
CA THR A 124 -12.34 7.07 30.07
C THR A 124 -13.16 8.23 30.60
N GLY A 125 -14.33 7.95 31.19
CA GLY A 125 -15.14 8.98 31.83
C GLY A 125 -14.64 9.22 33.25
N GLY A 126 -14.79 10.44 33.73
CA GLY A 126 -14.35 10.86 35.05
C GLY A 126 -15.15 10.20 36.17
N ALA A 127 -14.56 10.10 37.34
CA ALA A 127 -15.18 9.56 38.53
C ALA A 127 -16.20 10.55 39.14
N GLY A 128 -17.13 10.00 39.91
CA GLY A 128 -18.17 10.74 40.64
C GLY A 128 -19.28 9.78 41.08
N PRO A 129 -20.32 10.27 41.79
CA PRO A 129 -21.46 9.45 42.20
C PRO A 129 -22.20 8.85 40.99
N THR A 130 -22.12 9.53 39.85
CA THR A 130 -22.35 8.95 38.53
C THR A 130 -21.06 9.09 37.74
N VAL A 131 -20.50 7.97 37.28
CA VAL A 131 -19.31 7.95 36.42
C VAL A 131 -19.66 8.56 35.07
N GLY A 132 -18.77 9.38 34.54
CA GLY A 132 -18.92 9.94 33.19
C GLY A 132 -18.92 8.84 32.13
N ALA A 133 -19.62 9.07 31.02
CA ALA A 133 -19.58 8.12 29.90
C ALA A 133 -18.14 8.00 29.33
N HIS A 134 -17.75 6.80 28.89
CA HIS A 134 -16.55 6.63 28.07
C HIS A 134 -16.75 7.25 26.70
N GLY A 135 -15.69 7.86 26.16
CA GLY A 135 -15.66 8.29 24.77
C GLY A 135 -15.75 7.10 23.83
N ALA A 136 -16.31 7.30 22.64
CA ALA A 136 -16.31 6.28 21.61
C ALA A 136 -14.91 6.10 21.01
N ASP A 137 -14.62 4.90 20.51
CA ASP A 137 -13.41 4.65 19.72
C ASP A 137 -13.48 5.39 18.38
N GLY A 138 -12.32 5.83 17.92
CA GLY A 138 -12.15 6.48 16.63
C GLY A 138 -12.37 5.53 15.46
N PHE A 139 -12.85 6.08 14.36
CA PHE A 139 -13.07 5.33 13.14
C PHE A 139 -11.75 4.81 12.53
N SER A 140 -11.72 3.56 12.07
CA SER A 140 -10.61 3.00 11.29
C SER A 140 -11.02 2.92 9.82
N PRO A 141 -10.35 3.63 8.88
CA PRO A 141 -10.66 3.53 7.46
C PRO A 141 -10.57 2.09 6.95
N ILE A 142 -11.49 1.69 6.08
CA ILE A 142 -11.50 0.35 5.45
C ILE A 142 -10.93 0.41 4.02
N THR A 143 -9.94 1.28 3.83
CA THR A 143 -9.29 1.56 2.55
C THR A 143 -7.78 1.45 2.73
N GLY A 144 -7.13 0.59 1.96
CA GLY A 144 -5.68 0.43 1.91
C GLY A 144 -5.15 0.92 0.57
N GLY A 145 -3.86 1.22 0.51
CA GLY A 145 -3.19 1.57 -0.73
C GLY A 145 -3.12 0.36 -1.67
N ASN A 146 -3.25 0.60 -2.95
CA ASN A 146 -3.01 -0.40 -3.99
C ASN A 146 -1.50 -0.60 -4.19
N GLY A 147 -1.12 -1.80 -4.62
CA GLY A 147 0.23 -2.06 -5.09
C GLY A 147 0.51 -1.35 -6.41
N GLY A 148 1.74 -0.88 -6.59
CA GLY A 148 2.21 -0.29 -7.84
C GLY A 148 2.38 -1.33 -8.95
N ASP A 149 2.24 -0.92 -10.20
CA ASP A 149 2.52 -1.80 -11.34
C ASP A 149 4.02 -2.10 -11.45
N GLY A 150 4.35 -3.30 -11.93
CA GLY A 150 5.71 -3.63 -12.36
C GLY A 150 6.09 -2.93 -13.66
N GLY A 151 7.34 -2.51 -13.78
CA GLY A 151 7.90 -1.93 -15.00
C GLY A 151 8.14 -2.98 -16.08
N SER A 152 8.14 -2.57 -17.34
CA SER A 152 8.43 -3.46 -18.46
C SER A 152 9.91 -3.86 -18.54
N GLY A 153 10.16 -5.07 -19.03
CA GLY A 153 11.50 -5.56 -19.32
C GLY A 153 12.12 -4.86 -20.53
N GLY A 154 13.43 -4.61 -20.47
CA GLY A 154 14.16 -3.99 -21.56
C GLY A 154 14.23 -4.92 -22.77
N SER A 155 14.08 -4.38 -23.97
CA SER A 155 14.34 -5.17 -25.18
C SER A 155 15.79 -5.68 -25.21
N GLY A 156 16.02 -6.83 -25.86
CA GLY A 156 17.34 -7.39 -26.07
C GLY A 156 18.10 -6.64 -27.17
N SER A 157 19.38 -6.35 -26.94
CA SER A 157 20.32 -6.02 -28.02
C SER A 157 20.61 -7.25 -28.88
N GLN A 158 21.32 -7.07 -30.00
CA GLN A 158 21.75 -8.20 -30.84
C GLN A 158 22.43 -9.28 -30.00
N GLY A 159 21.95 -10.53 -30.09
CA GLY A 159 22.50 -11.62 -29.29
C GLY A 159 22.01 -11.67 -27.82
N VAL A 160 21.08 -10.81 -27.39
CA VAL A 160 20.53 -10.79 -26.02
C VAL A 160 19.02 -11.08 -25.98
N LYS A 161 18.55 -11.86 -24.98
CA LYS A 161 17.12 -12.11 -24.69
C LYS A 161 16.44 -10.80 -24.26
N GLY A 162 15.14 -10.68 -24.48
CA GLY A 162 14.36 -9.64 -23.80
C GLY A 162 14.38 -9.83 -22.29
N GLY A 163 14.41 -8.74 -21.53
CA GLY A 163 14.36 -8.77 -20.07
C GLY A 163 12.98 -9.11 -19.55
N ALA A 164 12.88 -9.69 -18.35
CA ALA A 164 11.58 -9.97 -17.74
C ALA A 164 10.85 -8.69 -17.32
N GLY A 165 9.52 -8.72 -17.31
CA GLY A 165 8.71 -7.69 -16.67
C GLY A 165 8.87 -7.74 -15.15
N GLY A 166 8.80 -6.58 -14.51
CA GLY A 166 8.81 -6.45 -13.05
C GLY A 166 7.53 -7.01 -12.42
N VAL A 167 7.62 -7.49 -11.20
CA VAL A 167 6.45 -7.97 -10.45
C VAL A 167 5.60 -6.78 -9.98
N GLY A 168 4.28 -6.89 -10.04
CA GLY A 168 3.38 -5.91 -9.43
C GLY A 168 3.42 -5.96 -7.91
N GLY A 169 3.32 -4.81 -7.24
CA GLY A 169 3.31 -4.74 -5.78
C GLY A 169 2.05 -5.33 -5.18
N ASP A 170 2.12 -5.87 -3.96
CA ASP A 170 0.91 -6.28 -3.22
C ASP A 170 0.12 -5.05 -2.74
N GLY A 171 -1.20 -5.17 -2.66
CA GLY A 171 -2.05 -4.18 -2.01
C GLY A 171 -1.89 -4.22 -0.48
N GLY A 172 -2.13 -3.07 0.18
CA GLY A 172 -2.32 -3.03 1.62
C GLY A 172 -3.60 -3.76 2.05
N LEU A 173 -3.93 -3.79 3.35
CA LEU A 173 -5.01 -4.63 3.91
C LEU A 173 -6.34 -4.66 3.12
N TYR A 174 -6.72 -3.56 2.48
CA TYR A 174 -7.94 -3.44 1.66
C TYR A 174 -7.66 -3.03 0.20
N GLY A 175 -6.39 -2.94 -0.20
CA GLY A 175 -5.96 -2.49 -1.53
C GLY A 175 -5.88 -3.63 -2.53
N ASN A 176 -5.93 -3.30 -3.82
CA ASN A 176 -5.69 -4.28 -4.88
C ASN A 176 -4.18 -4.47 -5.10
N GLY A 177 -3.79 -5.64 -5.61
CA GLY A 177 -2.45 -5.88 -6.12
C GLY A 177 -2.21 -5.13 -7.44
N GLY A 178 -0.97 -4.70 -7.65
CA GLY A 178 -0.52 -4.08 -8.88
C GLY A 178 -0.34 -5.08 -10.02
N THR A 179 -0.42 -4.61 -11.26
CA THR A 179 -0.25 -5.47 -12.43
C THR A 179 1.23 -5.80 -12.65
N GLY A 180 1.52 -7.00 -13.15
CA GLY A 180 2.85 -7.39 -13.57
C GLY A 180 3.28 -6.67 -14.85
N GLY A 181 4.56 -6.31 -14.93
CA GLY A 181 5.14 -5.65 -16.09
C GLY A 181 5.22 -6.56 -17.30
N THR A 182 5.22 -5.98 -18.51
CA THR A 182 5.39 -6.76 -19.74
C THR A 182 6.83 -7.23 -19.92
N GLY A 183 7.02 -8.40 -20.50
CA GLY A 183 8.34 -8.89 -20.90
C GLY A 183 8.91 -8.10 -22.09
N GLY A 184 10.21 -7.88 -22.09
CA GLY A 184 10.93 -7.18 -23.17
C GLY A 184 10.99 -8.00 -24.45
N THR A 185 11.09 -7.34 -25.60
CA THR A 185 11.26 -8.05 -26.88
C THR A 185 12.65 -8.67 -27.00
N GLY A 186 12.76 -9.84 -27.63
CA GLY A 186 14.03 -10.51 -27.87
C GLY A 186 14.92 -9.75 -28.85
N GLY A 187 16.23 -9.84 -28.70
CA GLY A 187 17.18 -9.24 -29.62
C GLY A 187 17.37 -10.02 -30.92
N ILE A 188 17.68 -9.31 -32.01
CA ILE A 188 17.91 -9.91 -33.32
C ILE A 188 19.12 -10.87 -33.25
N GLY A 189 19.01 -12.02 -33.92
CA GLY A 189 20.12 -12.99 -34.04
C GLY A 189 21.29 -12.44 -34.86
N PHE A 190 22.50 -12.95 -34.63
CA PHE A 190 23.68 -12.55 -35.42
C PHE A 190 23.56 -12.98 -36.89
N ASN A 191 23.98 -12.10 -37.80
CA ASN A 191 24.23 -12.48 -39.19
C ASN A 191 25.35 -13.53 -39.24
N GLY A 192 25.11 -14.67 -39.88
CA GLY A 192 26.16 -15.66 -40.15
C GLY A 192 27.27 -15.00 -40.98
N SER A 193 28.53 -15.16 -40.56
CA SER A 193 29.68 -14.63 -41.30
C SER A 193 29.66 -15.18 -42.73
N THR A 194 29.40 -14.32 -43.71
CA THR A 194 29.70 -14.61 -45.12
C THR A 194 31.20 -14.42 -45.31
N THR A 195 31.98 -15.49 -45.20
CA THR A 195 33.36 -15.46 -45.69
C THR A 195 33.31 -15.20 -47.19
N ILE A 196 33.76 -14.02 -47.63
CA ILE A 196 34.06 -13.72 -49.03
C ILE A 196 35.22 -14.63 -49.44
N GLY A 197 34.90 -15.82 -49.95
CA GLY A 197 35.89 -16.80 -50.41
C GLY A 197 35.48 -18.24 -50.19
N GLY A 198 34.45 -18.73 -50.89
CA GLY A 198 34.24 -20.15 -51.22
C GLY A 198 34.06 -21.19 -50.09
N GLY A 199 34.19 -20.82 -48.81
CA GLY A 199 33.85 -21.68 -47.68
C GLY A 199 32.35 -21.63 -47.39
N ASN A 200 31.77 -22.76 -46.98
CA ASN A 200 30.39 -22.81 -46.49
C ASN A 200 30.22 -21.73 -45.41
N GLY A 201 29.36 -20.73 -45.67
CA GLY A 201 29.04 -19.69 -44.68
C GLY A 201 28.52 -20.35 -43.40
N GLY A 202 29.01 -19.90 -42.25
CA GLY A 202 28.57 -20.45 -40.96
C GLY A 202 27.05 -20.34 -40.80
N ASN A 203 26.43 -21.34 -40.17
CA ASN A 203 24.99 -21.36 -39.91
C ASN A 203 24.56 -20.02 -39.29
N GLY A 204 23.60 -19.32 -39.90
CA GLY A 204 23.05 -18.11 -39.30
C GLY A 204 22.39 -18.44 -37.96
N HIS A 205 22.64 -17.62 -36.94
CA HIS A 205 22.16 -17.89 -35.59
C HIS A 205 20.65 -17.59 -35.46
N THR A 206 19.97 -18.34 -34.59
CA THR A 206 18.55 -18.13 -34.30
C THR A 206 18.32 -16.76 -33.68
N GLY A 207 17.20 -16.12 -33.99
CA GLY A 207 16.78 -14.94 -33.22
C GLY A 207 16.44 -15.33 -31.77
N LEU A 208 16.34 -14.35 -30.88
CA LEU A 208 16.26 -14.63 -29.43
C LEU A 208 14.86 -14.45 -28.87
N THR A 209 14.61 -15.23 -27.81
CA THR A 209 13.32 -15.25 -27.12
C THR A 209 12.99 -13.90 -26.49
N GLY A 210 11.70 -13.59 -26.44
CA GLY A 210 11.21 -12.49 -25.62
C GLY A 210 11.42 -12.78 -24.12
N GLY A 211 11.41 -11.72 -23.32
CA GLY A 211 11.40 -11.79 -21.86
C GLY A 211 10.05 -12.24 -21.33
N ASP A 212 10.02 -12.82 -20.14
CA ASP A 212 8.77 -13.29 -19.55
C ASP A 212 8.02 -12.11 -18.92
N GLY A 213 6.69 -12.19 -18.87
CA GLY A 213 5.87 -11.21 -18.16
C GLY A 213 6.06 -11.31 -16.64
N GLY A 214 5.97 -10.18 -15.96
CA GLY A 214 6.02 -10.11 -14.50
C GLY A 214 4.76 -10.70 -13.87
N ALA A 215 4.86 -11.26 -12.67
CA ALA A 215 3.67 -11.68 -11.93
C ALA A 215 2.86 -10.46 -11.44
N GLY A 216 1.54 -10.62 -11.33
CA GLY A 216 0.70 -9.65 -10.63
C GLY A 216 0.87 -9.74 -9.11
N GLY A 217 0.67 -8.63 -8.42
CA GLY A 217 0.71 -8.56 -6.96
C GLY A 217 -0.55 -9.17 -6.32
N LYS A 218 -0.49 -9.50 -5.05
CA LYS A 218 -1.66 -9.99 -4.29
C LYS A 218 -2.56 -8.83 -3.88
N GLY A 219 -3.85 -9.12 -3.75
CA GLY A 219 -4.79 -8.22 -3.10
C GLY A 219 -4.59 -8.20 -1.58
N GLY A 220 -5.23 -7.24 -0.93
CA GLY A 220 -5.22 -7.10 0.52
C GLY A 220 -5.85 -8.29 1.25
N ALA A 221 -5.34 -8.57 2.45
CA ALA A 221 -5.78 -9.70 3.25
C ALA A 221 -7.24 -9.61 3.73
N LEU A 222 -7.81 -8.40 3.81
CA LEU A 222 -9.20 -8.18 4.24
C LEU A 222 -10.12 -7.84 3.07
N ALA A 223 -9.60 -7.15 2.05
CA ALA A 223 -10.30 -6.87 0.80
C ALA A 223 -9.29 -6.54 -0.31
N GLY A 224 -9.78 -6.56 -1.56
CA GLY A 224 -8.99 -6.26 -2.74
C GLY A 224 -8.74 -7.50 -3.59
N HIS A 225 -8.57 -7.28 -4.88
CA HIS A 225 -8.24 -8.30 -5.85
C HIS A 225 -6.73 -8.32 -6.10
N GLY A 226 -6.19 -9.49 -6.43
CA GLY A 226 -4.85 -9.59 -7.00
C GLY A 226 -4.77 -8.91 -8.35
N GLY A 227 -3.57 -8.44 -8.69
CA GLY A 227 -3.26 -7.85 -9.98
C GLY A 227 -3.12 -8.90 -11.06
N ASP A 228 -3.32 -8.48 -12.30
CA ASP A 228 -3.09 -9.34 -13.46
C ASP A 228 -1.60 -9.58 -13.69
N GLY A 229 -1.27 -10.74 -14.24
CA GLY A 229 0.08 -11.04 -14.72
C GLY A 229 0.40 -10.26 -16.00
N GLY A 230 1.66 -9.87 -16.15
CA GLY A 230 2.17 -9.18 -17.31
C GLY A 230 2.23 -10.09 -18.54
N THR A 231 2.13 -9.51 -19.72
CA THR A 231 2.27 -10.28 -20.97
C THR A 231 3.74 -10.64 -21.23
N GLY A 232 3.96 -11.79 -21.85
CA GLY A 232 5.28 -12.19 -22.32
C GLY A 232 5.75 -11.33 -23.49
N GLY A 233 7.05 -11.06 -23.55
CA GLY A 233 7.69 -10.32 -24.61
C GLY A 233 7.74 -11.10 -25.92
N THR A 234 7.80 -10.39 -27.04
CA THR A 234 7.85 -11.03 -28.34
C THR A 234 9.26 -11.56 -28.64
N GLY A 235 9.35 -12.73 -29.26
CA GLY A 235 10.61 -13.20 -29.83
C GLY A 235 10.93 -12.48 -31.13
N THR A 236 12.20 -12.30 -31.48
CA THR A 236 12.59 -11.78 -32.80
C THR A 236 13.26 -12.86 -33.63
N SER A 237 13.02 -12.85 -34.94
CA SER A 237 13.54 -13.88 -35.85
C SER A 237 15.01 -13.65 -36.20
N GLY A 238 15.73 -14.74 -36.45
CA GLY A 238 17.00 -14.72 -37.18
C GLY A 238 16.75 -15.02 -38.66
N ILE A 239 17.77 -14.84 -39.52
CA ILE A 239 17.66 -15.04 -40.99
C ILE A 239 17.10 -16.43 -41.36
N PHE A 240 17.32 -17.46 -40.52
CA PHE A 240 16.95 -18.86 -40.84
C PHE A 240 16.03 -19.54 -39.81
N SER A 241 15.51 -18.84 -38.80
CA SER A 241 14.59 -19.46 -37.81
C SER A 241 13.80 -18.44 -36.98
N SER A 242 12.55 -18.78 -36.69
CA SER A 242 11.69 -18.09 -35.73
C SER A 242 12.16 -18.30 -34.28
N ALA A 243 12.11 -17.25 -33.47
CA ALA A 243 12.30 -17.35 -32.01
C ALA A 243 10.96 -17.42 -31.29
N ASN A 244 10.89 -18.08 -30.13
CA ASN A 244 9.68 -18.10 -29.32
C ASN A 244 9.46 -16.76 -28.60
N GLY A 245 8.21 -16.42 -28.28
CA GLY A 245 7.94 -15.37 -27.30
C GLY A 245 8.34 -15.81 -25.88
N GLY A 246 8.39 -14.86 -24.95
CA GLY A 246 8.48 -15.16 -23.52
C GLY A 246 7.13 -15.61 -22.96
N ASP A 247 7.14 -16.25 -21.80
CA ASP A 247 5.90 -16.68 -21.14
C ASP A 247 5.15 -15.49 -20.53
N GLY A 248 3.84 -15.62 -20.35
CA GLY A 248 3.06 -14.66 -19.58
C GLY A 248 3.32 -14.82 -18.08
N GLY A 249 3.21 -13.73 -17.32
CA GLY A 249 3.30 -13.77 -15.87
C GLY A 249 2.05 -14.36 -15.23
N ASN A 250 2.18 -14.94 -14.03
CA ASN A 250 1.01 -15.38 -13.27
C ASN A 250 0.24 -14.17 -12.73
N GLY A 251 -1.09 -14.28 -12.64
CA GLY A 251 -1.90 -13.32 -11.88
C GLY A 251 -1.73 -13.52 -10.38
N GLY A 252 -2.02 -12.48 -9.60
CA GLY A 252 -2.21 -12.57 -8.16
C GLY A 252 -3.55 -13.22 -7.80
N ASP A 253 -3.86 -13.31 -6.51
CA ASP A 253 -5.08 -13.96 -6.02
C ASP A 253 -6.36 -13.29 -6.56
N GLY A 254 -7.08 -13.96 -7.45
CA GLY A 254 -8.26 -13.40 -8.13
C GLY A 254 -7.94 -12.52 -9.34
N GLY A 255 -6.66 -12.28 -9.63
CA GLY A 255 -6.18 -11.70 -10.88
C GLY A 255 -6.02 -12.77 -11.97
N THR A 256 -6.04 -12.33 -13.23
CA THR A 256 -5.83 -13.21 -14.38
C THR A 256 -4.35 -13.39 -14.69
N GLY A 257 -3.98 -14.57 -15.22
CA GLY A 257 -2.64 -14.77 -15.77
C GLY A 257 -2.42 -13.95 -17.04
N GLY A 258 -1.19 -13.49 -17.24
CA GLY A 258 -0.76 -12.83 -18.45
C GLY A 258 -0.68 -13.79 -19.63
N THR A 259 -0.85 -13.26 -20.84
CA THR A 259 -0.71 -14.04 -22.07
C THR A 259 0.76 -14.21 -22.44
N GLY A 260 1.13 -15.39 -22.94
CA GLY A 260 2.45 -15.59 -23.56
C GLY A 260 2.69 -14.67 -24.75
N GLY A 261 3.96 -14.32 -24.96
CA GLY A 261 4.40 -13.50 -26.09
C GLY A 261 4.34 -14.27 -27.40
N VAL A 262 4.18 -13.53 -28.50
CA VAL A 262 4.23 -14.13 -29.84
C VAL A 262 5.67 -14.45 -30.25
N GLY A 263 5.85 -15.55 -30.97
CA GLY A 263 7.12 -15.86 -31.62
C GLY A 263 7.43 -14.92 -32.79
N GLY A 264 8.71 -14.83 -33.16
CA GLY A 264 9.16 -14.09 -34.33
C GLY A 264 8.63 -14.72 -35.62
N LEU A 265 8.00 -13.92 -36.49
CA LEU A 265 7.60 -14.36 -37.83
C LEU A 265 8.85 -14.60 -38.67
N GLY A 266 9.08 -15.84 -39.11
CA GLY A 266 10.13 -16.15 -40.09
C GLY A 266 9.71 -15.64 -41.49
N PRO A 267 10.66 -15.36 -42.40
CA PRO A 267 10.30 -15.02 -43.77
C PRO A 267 9.53 -16.20 -44.39
N VAL A 268 8.33 -15.92 -44.91
CA VAL A 268 7.59 -16.87 -45.75
C VAL A 268 8.35 -16.93 -47.07
N CYS A 269 9.03 -18.06 -47.32
CA CYS A 269 9.80 -18.28 -48.53
C CYS A 269 8.88 -18.45 -49.75
#